data_AF-A0A8B7E5Q9-F1
#
_entry.id   AF-A0A8B7E5Q9-F1
#
_cell.length_a   1.000
_cell.length_b   1.000
_cell.length_c   1.000
_cell.angle_alpha   90.00
_cell.angle_beta   90.00
_cell.angle_gamma   90.00
#
_symmetry.space_group_name_H-M   'P 1'
#
loop_
_entity.id
_entity.type
_entity.pdbx_description
1 polymer ?
#
loop_
_entity_poly.entity_id
_entity_poly.type
_entity_poly.pdbx_seq_one_letter_code
_entity_poly.pdbx_strand_id
1 'polypeptide(L)'
;MRNSPNFGVLNEPRGFIKILEVLLAIFAFSCATGFRGHIEVIQEFGAGSSNNAKVTFSYPFDTKVDLPLKYNNTITNLELIFNQRSSSEFFVVIGVFCFLYCLIILVYYIMFEEENTQSSTATGMLSLPVIV
;
A
#
# COMPACT_ATOMS: atom_id res chain seq x y z
N MET A 1 -12.38 35.03 3.95
CA MET A 1 -11.92 34.55 5.27
C MET A 1 -10.88 33.47 4.99
N ARG A 2 -9.62 33.72 5.34
CA ARG A 2 -8.53 32.75 5.15
C ARG A 2 -8.32 32.05 6.48
N ASN A 3 -8.83 30.83 6.60
CA ASN A 3 -8.53 29.95 7.71
C ASN A 3 -7.10 29.44 7.49
N SER A 4 -6.16 29.96 8.29
CA SER A 4 -4.78 29.47 8.31
C SER A 4 -4.75 28.15 9.08
N PRO A 5 -4.27 27.04 8.49
CA PRO A 5 -4.29 25.72 9.10
C PRO A 5 -3.60 25.72 10.47
N ASN A 6 -4.35 25.39 11.52
CA ASN A 6 -3.86 25.35 12.89
C ASN A 6 -3.29 23.96 13.22
N PHE A 7 -1.99 23.79 13.02
CA PHE A 7 -1.28 22.52 13.24
C PHE A 7 -1.23 22.05 14.71
N GLY A 8 -1.68 22.88 15.67
CA GLY A 8 -1.76 22.51 17.08
C GLY A 8 -2.68 21.30 17.35
N VAL A 9 -3.70 21.10 16.51
CA VAL A 9 -4.66 19.98 16.58
C VAL A 9 -3.98 18.63 16.30
N LEU A 10 -2.86 18.61 15.59
CA LEU A 10 -2.12 17.37 15.29
C LEU A 10 -1.41 16.77 16.52
N ASN A 11 -1.19 17.58 17.57
CA ASN A 11 -0.53 17.13 18.80
C ASN A 11 -1.49 16.43 19.77
N GLU A 12 -2.79 16.41 19.48
CA GLU A 12 -3.74 15.60 20.22
C GLU A 12 -3.51 14.10 19.93
N PRO A 13 -3.75 13.20 20.89
CA PRO A 13 -3.58 11.75 20.68
C PRO A 13 -4.41 11.22 19.49
N ARG A 14 -5.50 11.92 19.14
CA ARG A 14 -6.36 11.63 17.99
C ARG A 14 -5.79 12.15 16.66
N GLY A 15 -5.02 13.24 16.65
CA GLY A 15 -4.31 13.72 15.46
C GLY A 15 -3.14 12.80 15.10
N PHE A 16 -2.41 12.33 16.12
CA PHE A 16 -1.28 11.40 15.94
C PHE A 16 -1.67 10.11 15.21
N ILE A 17 -2.83 9.51 15.56
CA ILE A 17 -3.25 8.27 14.91
C ILE A 17 -3.61 8.46 13.42
N LYS A 18 -4.07 9.66 13.03
CA LYS A 18 -4.36 10.00 11.63
C LYS A 18 -3.10 10.17 10.79
N ILE A 19 -2.05 10.74 11.38
CA ILE A 19 -0.73 10.80 10.72
C ILE A 19 -0.18 9.38 10.51
N LEU A 20 -0.29 8.52 11.53
CA LEU A 20 0.13 7.13 11.43
C LEU A 20 -0.66 6.35 10.36
N GLU A 21 -1.98 6.57 10.28
CA GLU A 21 -2.86 5.99 9.26
C GLU A 21 -2.40 6.35 7.84
N VAL A 22 -2.06 7.61 7.59
CA VAL A 22 -1.57 8.08 6.28
C VAL A 22 -0.20 7.47 5.94
N LEU A 23 0.72 7.41 6.90
CA LEU A 23 2.03 6.77 6.69
C LEU A 23 1.91 5.28 6.38
N LEU A 24 1.07 4.56 7.12
CA LEU A 24 0.80 3.14 6.88
C LEU A 24 0.12 2.91 5.54
N ALA A 25 -0.77 3.80 5.11
CA ALA A 25 -1.41 3.73 3.81
C ALA A 25 -0.41 3.91 2.64
N ILE A 26 0.57 4.82 2.78
CA ILE A 26 1.65 5.00 1.79
C ILE A 26 2.51 3.74 1.69
N PHE A 27 2.91 3.17 2.83
CA PHE A 27 3.71 1.95 2.83
C PHE A 27 2.94 0.76 2.27
N ALA A 28 1.66 0.59 2.63
CA ALA A 28 0.81 -0.46 2.08
C ALA A 28 0.65 -0.33 0.55
N PHE A 29 0.42 0.87 0.03
CA PHE A 29 0.31 1.13 -1.40
C PHE A 29 1.65 0.87 -2.12
N SER A 30 2.76 1.35 -1.58
CA SER A 30 4.09 1.12 -2.14
C SER A 30 4.44 -0.38 -2.20
N CYS A 31 4.09 -1.15 -1.16
CA CYS A 31 4.29 -2.60 -1.15
C CYS A 31 3.44 -3.33 -2.19
N ALA A 32 2.22 -2.85 -2.45
CA ALA A 32 1.33 -3.43 -3.46
C ALA A 32 1.81 -3.19 -4.90
N THR A 33 2.43 -2.04 -5.19
CA THR A 33 2.86 -1.68 -6.55
C THR A 33 4.25 -2.21 -6.92
N GLY A 34 5.12 -2.45 -5.93
CA GLY A 34 6.52 -2.81 -6.15
C GLY A 34 6.82 -4.31 -6.26
N PHE A 35 5.80 -5.18 -6.30
CA PHE A 35 6.02 -6.61 -6.22
C PHE A 35 6.75 -7.17 -7.47
N ARG A 36 7.86 -7.87 -7.22
CA ARG A 36 8.64 -8.61 -8.21
C ARG A 36 9.00 -9.97 -7.62
N GLY A 37 8.58 -11.03 -8.30
CA GLY A 37 8.92 -12.40 -7.94
C GLY A 37 9.82 -13.02 -9.00
N HIS A 38 10.47 -14.13 -8.66
CA HIS A 38 11.12 -14.99 -9.64
C HIS A 38 10.82 -16.44 -9.34
N ILE A 39 10.68 -17.23 -10.41
CA ILE A 39 10.57 -18.69 -10.35
C ILE A 39 11.90 -19.24 -10.87
N GLU A 40 12.49 -20.14 -10.10
CA GLU A 40 13.68 -20.88 -10.50
C GLU A 40 13.30 -22.35 -10.67
N VAL A 41 13.57 -22.89 -11.86
CA VAL A 41 13.33 -24.28 -12.20
C VAL A 41 14.68 -24.96 -12.41
N ILE A 42 14.92 -26.00 -11.61
CA ILE A 42 16.10 -26.84 -11.73
C ILE A 42 15.74 -28.01 -12.64
N GLN A 43 16.41 -28.11 -13.79
CA GLN A 43 16.30 -29.23 -14.70
C GLN A 43 17.45 -30.19 -14.43
N GLU A 44 17.14 -31.38 -13.94
CA GLU A 44 18.11 -32.46 -13.81
C GLU A 44 18.12 -33.33 -15.07
N PHE A 45 19.26 -33.40 -15.73
CA PHE A 45 19.51 -34.33 -16.82
C PHE A 45 20.30 -35.54 -16.29
N GLY A 46 19.94 -36.72 -16.78
CA GLY A 46 20.71 -37.94 -16.49
C GLY A 46 22.20 -37.73 -16.77
N ALA A 47 23.07 -38.27 -15.91
CA ALA A 47 24.53 -38.07 -15.85
C ALA A 47 25.03 -36.83 -15.06
N GLY A 48 24.23 -36.28 -14.13
CA GLY A 48 24.71 -35.29 -13.14
C GLY A 48 24.84 -33.86 -13.67
N SER A 49 24.26 -33.57 -14.84
CA SER A 49 24.15 -32.21 -15.38
C SER A 49 22.84 -31.57 -14.92
N SER A 50 22.94 -30.43 -14.23
CA SER A 50 21.78 -29.61 -13.87
C SER A 50 21.82 -28.25 -14.58
N ASN A 51 20.66 -27.80 -15.06
CA ASN A 51 20.50 -26.46 -15.63
C ASN A 51 19.44 -25.69 -14.82
N ASN A 52 19.79 -24.46 -14.43
CA ASN A 52 18.87 -23.58 -13.71
C ASN A 52 18.25 -22.60 -14.70
N ALA A 53 16.93 -22.63 -14.84
CA ALA A 53 16.16 -21.65 -15.58
C ALA A 53 15.52 -20.67 -14.59
N LYS A 54 15.81 -19.38 -14.75
CA LYS A 54 15.23 -18.31 -13.93
C LYS A 54 14.29 -17.47 -14.77
N VAL A 55 13.07 -17.28 -14.30
CA VAL A 55 12.12 -16.34 -14.89
C VAL A 55 11.66 -15.34 -13.85
N THR A 56 11.66 -14.07 -14.21
CA THR A 56 11.20 -12.98 -13.34
C THR A 56 9.80 -12.60 -13.78
N PHE A 57 8.88 -12.48 -12.83
CA PHE A 57 7.51 -12.02 -13.08
C PHE A 57 7.20 -10.79 -12.23
N SER A 58 6.40 -9.89 -12.78
CA SER A 58 5.97 -8.66 -12.11
C SER A 58 4.53 -8.33 -12.52
N TYR A 59 3.95 -7.32 -11.89
CA TYR A 59 2.62 -6.84 -12.26
C TYR A 59 2.64 -6.22 -13.67
N PRO A 60 1.61 -6.45 -14.50
CA PRO A 60 0.43 -7.27 -14.28
C PRO A 60 0.77 -8.75 -14.50
N PHE A 61 0.63 -9.59 -13.46
CA PHE A 61 1.04 -10.99 -13.46
C PHE A 61 0.50 -11.72 -14.69
N ASP A 62 1.36 -11.87 -15.71
CA ASP A 62 0.96 -12.30 -17.04
C ASP A 62 0.47 -13.74 -17.03
N THR A 63 -0.55 -14.00 -17.86
CA THR A 63 -1.14 -15.34 -17.98
C THR A 63 -0.15 -16.35 -18.57
N LYS A 64 0.86 -15.86 -19.30
CA LYS A 64 1.85 -16.66 -20.02
C LYS A 64 3.24 -16.16 -19.66
N VAL A 65 4.05 -17.05 -19.11
CA VAL A 65 5.44 -16.75 -18.76
C VAL A 65 6.32 -17.79 -19.45
N ASP A 66 7.18 -17.33 -20.36
CA ASP A 66 8.09 -18.21 -21.11
C ASP A 66 9.30 -18.58 -20.26
N LEU A 67 9.50 -19.88 -20.02
CA LEU A 67 10.68 -20.39 -19.34
C LEU A 67 11.64 -21.00 -20.36
N PRO A 68 12.87 -20.47 -20.48
CA PRO A 68 13.86 -21.06 -21.35
C PRO A 68 14.37 -22.36 -20.73
N LEU A 69 13.98 -23.49 -21.32
CA LEU A 69 14.57 -24.80 -21.04
C LEU A 69 15.76 -25.01 -21.97
N LYS A 70 16.86 -25.53 -21.42
CA LYS A 70 18.07 -25.81 -22.20
C LYS A 70 18.29 -27.31 -22.21
N TYR A 71 18.13 -27.92 -23.39
CA TYR A 71 18.39 -29.34 -23.61
C TYR A 71 19.35 -29.53 -24.78
N ASN A 72 20.51 -30.13 -24.52
CA ASN A 72 21.48 -30.53 -25.56
C ASN A 72 21.74 -29.43 -26.62
N ASN A 73 22.13 -28.23 -26.15
CA ASN A 73 22.33 -27.00 -26.96
C ASN A 73 21.09 -26.41 -27.67
N THR A 74 19.91 -27.01 -27.52
CA THR A 74 18.64 -26.46 -28.01
C THR A 74 17.94 -25.70 -26.87
N ILE A 75 17.44 -24.51 -27.17
CA ILE A 75 16.61 -23.72 -26.25
C ILE A 75 15.16 -23.95 -26.64
N THR A 76 14.35 -24.49 -25.73
CA THR A 76 12.91 -24.63 -25.90
C THR A 76 12.21 -23.75 -24.86
N ASN A 77 11.23 -22.94 -25.29
CA ASN A 77 10.44 -22.15 -24.37
C ASN A 77 9.27 -23.00 -23.87
N LEU A 78 9.23 -23.26 -22.57
CA LEU A 78 8.06 -23.82 -21.91
C LEU A 78 7.15 -22.66 -21.49
N GLU A 79 5.96 -22.60 -22.08
CA GLU A 79 4.94 -21.64 -21.67
C GLU A 79 4.35 -22.11 -20.33
N LEU A 80 4.69 -21.41 -19.24
CA LEU A 80 3.99 -21.59 -17.96
C LEU A 80 2.74 -20.71 -17.94
N ILE A 81 1.61 -21.37 -17.71
CA ILE A 81 0.32 -20.70 -17.56
C ILE A 81 0.18 -20.25 -16.11
N PHE A 82 0.23 -18.93 -15.88
CA PHE A 82 0.13 -18.32 -14.57
C PHE A 82 -1.09 -17.38 -14.49
N ASN A 83 -2.28 -17.93 -14.23
CA ASN A 83 -3.53 -17.16 -14.27
C ASN A 83 -3.89 -16.48 -12.93
N GLN A 84 -3.06 -15.56 -12.44
CA GLN A 84 -3.29 -14.84 -11.16
C GLN A 84 -3.51 -13.33 -11.32
N ARG A 85 -3.70 -12.86 -12.57
CA ARG A 85 -3.89 -11.44 -12.90
C ARG A 85 -5.05 -10.80 -12.14
N SER A 86 -6.23 -11.41 -12.19
CA SER A 86 -7.44 -10.86 -11.57
C SER A 86 -7.33 -10.69 -10.05
N SER A 87 -6.73 -11.68 -9.36
CA SER A 87 -6.52 -11.61 -7.90
C SER A 87 -5.56 -10.47 -7.53
N SER A 88 -4.48 -10.31 -8.31
CA SER A 88 -3.52 -9.23 -8.09
C SER A 88 -4.09 -7.84 -8.36
N GLU A 89 -4.87 -7.68 -9.44
CA GLU A 89 -5.53 -6.43 -9.78
C GLU A 89 -6.53 -6.01 -8.69
N PHE A 90 -7.31 -6.97 -8.17
CA PHE A 90 -8.22 -6.72 -7.06
C PHE A 90 -7.51 -6.22 -5.80
N PHE A 91 -6.38 -6.84 -5.44
CA PHE A 91 -5.59 -6.42 -4.29
C PHE A 91 -5.05 -4.99 -4.45
N VAL A 92 -4.49 -4.66 -5.62
CA VAL A 92 -3.98 -3.31 -5.91
C VAL A 92 -5.10 -2.27 -5.85
N VAL A 93 -6.28 -2.58 -6.41
CA VAL A 93 -7.44 -1.68 -6.40
C VAL A 93 -7.91 -1.38 -4.97
N ILE A 94 -8.03 -2.40 -4.12
CA ILE A 94 -8.37 -2.19 -2.70
C ILE A 94 -7.31 -1.34 -2.00
N GLY A 95 -6.02 -1.57 -2.27
CA GLY A 95 -4.93 -0.77 -1.74
C GLY A 95 -5.04 0.72 -2.11
N VAL A 96 -5.36 1.00 -3.39
CA VAL A 96 -5.60 2.37 -3.89
C VAL A 96 -6.79 3.01 -3.18
N PHE A 97 -7.92 2.29 -3.05
CA PHE A 97 -9.11 2.81 -2.37
C PHE A 97 -8.85 3.10 -0.90
N CYS A 98 -8.11 2.23 -0.20
CA CYS A 98 -7.75 2.42 1.20
C CYS A 98 -6.86 3.67 1.37
N PHE A 99 -5.88 3.88 0.47
CA PHE A 99 -5.04 5.07 0.46
C PHE A 99 -5.82 6.36 0.22
N LEU A 100 -6.70 6.39 -0.79
CA LEU A 100 -7.56 7.55 -1.07
C LEU A 100 -8.50 7.86 0.12
N TYR A 101 -9.04 6.83 0.76
CA TYR A 101 -9.92 6.99 1.92
C TYR A 101 -9.20 7.67 3.10
N CYS A 102 -7.98 7.23 3.41
CA CYS A 102 -7.14 7.85 4.44
C CYS A 102 -6.84 9.33 4.13
N LEU A 103 -6.57 9.65 2.86
CA LEU A 103 -6.32 11.02 2.40
C LEU A 103 -7.55 11.91 2.57
N ILE A 104 -8.74 11.41 2.19
CA ILE A 104 -10.00 12.15 2.34
C ILE A 104 -10.28 12.46 3.80
N ILE A 105 -10.12 11.48 4.69
CA ILE A 105 -10.34 11.68 6.13
C ILE A 105 -9.33 12.67 6.71
N LEU A 106 -8.07 12.63 6.28
CA LEU A 106 -7.06 13.60 6.71
C LEU A 106 -7.45 15.03 6.31
N VAL A 107 -7.82 15.24 5.05
CA VAL A 107 -8.25 16.55 4.54
C VAL A 107 -9.50 17.03 5.29
N TYR A 108 -10.47 16.15 5.50
CA TYR A 108 -11.67 16.46 6.29
C TYR A 108 -11.31 16.87 7.72
N TYR A 109 -10.41 16.13 8.37
CA TYR A 109 -9.98 16.42 9.75
C TYR A 109 -9.31 17.80 9.85
N ILE A 110 -8.41 18.14 8.91
CA ILE A 110 -7.75 19.46 8.90
C ILE A 110 -8.76 20.60 8.69
N MET A 111 -9.77 20.41 7.85
CA MET A 111 -10.74 21.47 7.52
C MET A 111 -11.85 21.66 8.57
N PHE A 112 -12.31 20.59 9.22
CA PHE A 112 -13.47 20.64 10.13
C PHE A 112 -13.11 20.70 11.62
N GLU A 113 -11.92 20.26 12.04
CA GLU A 113 -11.57 20.34 13.46
C GLU A 113 -11.27 21.79 13.90
N GLU A 114 -10.84 22.68 12.98
CA GLU A 114 -10.63 24.12 13.24
C GLU A 114 -11.89 24.87 13.73
N GLU A 115 -13.07 24.38 13.35
CA GLU A 115 -14.35 24.97 13.73
C GLU A 115 -14.77 24.55 15.15
N ASN A 116 -14.40 23.35 15.59
CA ASN A 116 -14.83 22.79 16.87
C ASN A 116 -13.97 23.25 18.07
N THR A 117 -12.69 23.59 17.86
CA THR A 117 -11.80 24.10 18.93
C THR A 117 -12.18 25.52 19.38
N GLN A 118 -12.68 26.36 18.47
CA GLN A 118 -13.14 27.71 18.81
C GLN A 118 -14.43 27.69 19.64
N SER A 119 -15.36 26.80 19.29
CA SER A 119 -16.62 26.62 20.02
C SER A 119 -16.42 26.11 21.46
N SER A 120 -15.49 25.16 21.66
CA SER A 120 -15.24 24.55 22.98
C SER A 120 -14.52 25.47 23.97
N THR A 121 -13.70 26.42 23.48
CA THR A 121 -12.99 27.38 24.34
C THR A 121 -13.96 28.40 24.98
N ALA A 122 -15.08 28.70 24.32
CA ALA A 122 -16.13 29.56 24.89
C ALA A 122 -16.90 28.90 26.04
N THR A 123 -17.06 27.57 26.00
CA THR A 123 -17.78 26.81 27.03
C THR A 123 -16.92 26.55 28.28
N GLY A 124 -15.59 26.45 28.14
CA GLY A 124 -14.65 26.32 29.26
C GLY A 124 -14.40 27.61 30.06
N MET A 125 -14.69 28.78 29.49
CA MET A 125 -14.63 30.08 30.19
C MET A 125 -15.92 30.45 30.94
N LEU A 126 -17.00 29.69 30.76
CA LEU A 126 -18.31 29.89 31.41
C LEU A 126 -18.54 29.00 32.64
N SER A 127 -17.60 28.10 32.98
CA SER A 127 -17.58 27.49 34.31
C SER A 127 -16.96 28.48 35.31
N LEU A 128 -17.85 29.24 35.95
CA LEU A 128 -17.63 30.14 37.09
C LEU A 128 -16.82 29.49 38.24
N PRO A 129 -16.17 30.31 39.10
CA PRO A 129 -15.19 29.86 40.09
C PRO A 129 -15.79 28.88 41.10
N VAL A 130 -14.97 27.92 41.53
CA VAL A 130 -15.24 27.05 42.68
C VAL A 130 -15.58 27.91 43.90
N ILE A 131 -16.82 27.80 44.38
CA ILE A 131 -17.24 28.16 45.73
C ILE A 131 -17.97 26.95 46.31
N VAL A 132 -17.51 26.61 47.53
CA VAL A 132 -17.80 25.45 48.40
C VAL A 132 -17.00 24.20 48.10
#